data_AF-A0A509BRM6-F1
#
_entry.id   AF-A0A509BRM6-F1
#
_cell.length_a   1.000
_cell.length_b   1.000
_cell.length_c   1.000
_cell.angle_alpha   90.00
_cell.angle_beta   90.00
_cell.angle_gamma   90.00
#
_symmetry.space_group_name_H-M   'P 1'
#
loop_
_entity.id
_entity.type
_entity.pdbx_description
1 polymer ?
#
loop_
_entity_poly.entity_id
_entity_poly.type
_entity_poly.pdbx_seq_one_letter_code
_entity_poly.pdbx_strand_id
1 'polypeptide(L)'
;MAHLQLVKQTSSGLLLPATPESGDFLRSVKIGEWIHADFKRVRNYAFHKRFFKLLQLGFDYWMPTGGTVTSREQKLISGFVNFLCDSAGQEYTPALNEAAEQYLHNVATLRTGDVALLKSFDAFREWVTVQAGFYTEHFYPDGSRGRRAKSIAFASMDETEFQQVYKAVLNVLWNWILFRKFSSLEEVENVAAHLLEFA
;
A
#
# COMPACT_ATOMS: atom_id res chain seq x y z
N MET A 1 -14.33 5.11 0.08
CA MET A 1 -15.28 4.22 0.78
C MET A 1 -14.69 3.91 2.15
N ALA A 2 -15.33 4.31 3.25
CA ALA A 2 -14.81 4.01 4.59
C ALA A 2 -15.15 2.55 4.95
N HIS A 3 -14.16 1.77 5.41
CA HIS A 3 -14.40 0.44 5.96
C HIS A 3 -14.79 0.58 7.44
N LEU A 4 -16.08 0.45 7.74
CA LEU A 4 -16.60 0.43 9.10
C LEU A 4 -16.47 -0.98 9.69
N GLN A 5 -15.75 -1.10 10.80
CA GLN A 5 -15.69 -2.33 11.57
C GLN A 5 -16.65 -2.20 12.74
N LEU A 6 -17.68 -3.05 12.78
CA LEU A 6 -18.69 -3.04 13.84
C LEU A 6 -18.75 -4.41 14.53
N VAL A 7 -18.94 -4.41 15.85
CA VAL A 7 -19.12 -5.61 16.68
C VAL A 7 -20.53 -5.67 17.26
N LYS A 8 -21.12 -6.86 17.27
CA LYS A 8 -22.41 -7.12 17.92
C LYS A 8 -22.15 -7.46 19.40
N GLN A 9 -22.49 -6.55 20.31
CA GLN A 9 -22.16 -6.70 21.73
C GLN A 9 -23.28 -7.36 22.55
N THR A 10 -24.52 -7.31 22.07
CA THR A 10 -25.71 -7.81 22.79
C THR A 10 -26.66 -8.59 21.89
N SER A 11 -27.45 -9.48 22.51
CA SER A 11 -28.52 -10.24 21.84
C SER A 11 -29.60 -9.34 21.24
N SER A 12 -29.70 -8.09 21.69
CA SER A 12 -30.60 -7.05 21.18
C SER A 12 -30.26 -6.53 19.77
N GLY A 13 -29.10 -6.89 19.20
CA GLY A 13 -28.76 -6.52 17.82
C GLY A 13 -28.05 -5.17 17.67
N LEU A 14 -27.63 -4.53 18.76
CA LEU A 14 -26.86 -3.29 18.71
C LEU A 14 -25.46 -3.54 18.14
N LEU A 15 -25.09 -2.72 17.16
CA LEU A 15 -23.77 -2.70 16.52
C LEU A 15 -22.97 -1.51 17.07
N LEU A 16 -21.77 -1.76 17.57
CA LEU A 16 -20.85 -0.72 18.06
C LEU A 16 -19.59 -0.68 17.20
N PRO A 17 -18.95 0.49 17.05
CA PRO A 17 -17.66 0.60 16.38
C PRO A 17 -16.61 -0.27 17.10
N ALA A 18 -15.95 -1.14 16.35
CA ALA A 18 -14.90 -2.02 16.83
C ALA A 18 -13.52 -1.33 16.86
N THR A 19 -13.39 -0.19 16.20
CA THR A 19 -12.17 0.64 16.19
C THR A 19 -12.48 2.11 16.46
N PRO A 20 -11.52 2.90 16.99
CA PRO A 20 -11.70 4.34 17.21
C PRO A 20 -12.10 5.09 15.93
N GLU A 21 -11.51 4.75 14.79
CA GLU A 21 -11.76 5.39 13.49
C GLU A 21 -13.19 5.14 13.01
N SER A 22 -13.72 3.92 13.25
CA SER A 22 -15.12 3.59 12.98
C SER A 22 -16.07 4.42 13.85
N GLY A 23 -15.65 4.70 15.09
CA GLY A 23 -16.39 5.55 16.02
C GLY A 23 -16.41 7.01 15.60
N ASP A 24 -15.27 7.54 15.15
CA ASP A 24 -15.18 8.91 14.62
C ASP A 24 -16.03 9.11 13.37
N PHE A 25 -16.04 8.12 12.47
CA PHE A 25 -16.92 8.15 11.31
C PHE A 25 -18.40 8.20 11.73
N LEU A 26 -18.83 7.32 12.64
CA LEU A 26 -20.23 7.30 13.11
C LEU A 26 -20.63 8.60 13.82
N ARG A 27 -19.71 9.24 14.54
CA ARG A 27 -19.93 10.57 15.14
C ARG A 27 -20.06 11.69 14.10
N SER A 28 -19.41 11.54 12.95
CA SER A 28 -19.47 12.53 11.87
C SER A 28 -20.77 12.51 11.06
N VAL A 29 -21.49 11.38 11.07
CA VAL A 29 -22.78 11.22 10.38
C VAL A 29 -23.90 11.78 11.26
N LYS A 30 -24.79 12.59 10.68
CA LYS A 30 -25.87 13.21 11.45
C LYS A 30 -26.98 12.21 11.75
N ILE A 31 -27.65 12.41 12.90
CA ILE A 31 -28.82 11.63 13.27
C ILE A 31 -29.90 11.82 12.19
N GLY A 32 -30.37 10.72 11.61
CA GLY A 32 -31.39 10.69 10.55
C GLY A 32 -30.84 10.54 9.12
N GLU A 33 -29.52 10.55 8.92
CA GLU A 33 -28.92 10.29 7.60
C GLU A 33 -28.84 8.80 7.29
N TRP A 34 -29.08 8.44 6.02
CA TRP A 34 -29.02 7.06 5.55
C TRP A 34 -27.57 6.63 5.32
N ILE A 35 -27.13 5.60 6.04
CA ILE A 35 -25.82 4.97 5.85
C ILE A 35 -26.03 3.67 5.08
N HIS A 36 -25.43 3.58 3.89
CA HIS A 36 -25.33 2.32 3.16
C HIS A 36 -24.03 1.60 3.56
N ALA A 37 -24.15 0.37 4.06
CA ALA A 37 -23.01 -0.44 4.45
C ALA A 37 -23.17 -1.89 3.97
N ASP A 38 -22.13 -2.41 3.33
CA ASP A 38 -22.04 -3.83 2.98
C ASP A 38 -21.53 -4.61 4.20
N PHE A 39 -22.43 -5.31 4.89
CA PHE A 39 -22.07 -6.13 6.03
C PHE A 39 -21.51 -7.48 5.60
N LYS A 40 -20.26 -7.78 5.97
CA LYS A 40 -19.66 -9.11 5.83
C LYS A 40 -19.26 -9.66 7.20
N ARG A 41 -19.72 -10.87 7.53
CA ARG A 41 -19.34 -11.56 8.77
C ARG A 41 -17.90 -12.06 8.67
N VAL A 42 -17.00 -11.45 9.43
CA VAL A 42 -15.60 -11.89 9.54
C VAL A 42 -15.53 -13.07 10.51
N ARG A 43 -15.42 -14.30 9.99
CA ARG A 43 -15.38 -15.52 10.82
C ARG A 43 -14.06 -15.67 11.58
N ASN A 44 -12.97 -15.10 11.07
CA ASN A 44 -11.66 -15.08 11.72
C ASN A 44 -11.17 -13.62 11.90
N TYR A 45 -11.73 -12.95 12.91
CA TYR A 45 -11.40 -11.55 13.21
C TYR A 45 -9.95 -11.39 13.69
N ALA A 46 -9.38 -12.40 14.36
CA ALA A 46 -8.01 -12.36 14.86
C ALA A 46 -7.00 -12.20 13.71
N PHE A 47 -7.16 -12.98 12.63
CA PHE A 47 -6.31 -12.88 11.43
C PHE A 47 -6.44 -11.53 10.75
N HIS A 48 -7.67 -11.04 10.59
CA HIS A 48 -7.93 -9.73 10.03
C HIS A 48 -7.25 -8.63 10.86
N LYS A 49 -7.44 -8.62 12.19
CA LYS A 49 -6.83 -7.64 13.11
C LYS A 49 -5.30 -7.67 13.00
N ARG A 50 -4.70 -8.87 13.06
CA ARG A 50 -3.25 -9.08 12.97
C ARG A 50 -2.67 -8.59 11.65
N PHE A 51 -3.31 -8.91 10.54
CA PHE A 51 -2.90 -8.45 9.21
C PHE A 51 -2.95 -6.92 9.06
N PHE A 52 -4.06 -6.29 9.46
CA PHE A 52 -4.22 -4.84 9.30
C PHE A 52 -3.31 -4.04 10.24
N LYS A 53 -3.02 -4.54 11.45
CA LYS A 53 -2.04 -3.89 12.34
C LYS A 53 -0.61 -3.94 11.76
N LEU A 54 -0.21 -5.05 11.16
CA LEU A 54 1.07 -5.14 10.45
C LEU A 54 1.16 -4.10 9.31
N LEU A 55 0.10 -3.95 8.52
CA LEU A 55 0.04 -2.95 7.48
C LEU A 55 0.05 -1.52 8.02
N GLN A 56 -0.66 -1.26 9.13
CA GLN A 56 -0.65 0.04 9.78
C GLN A 56 0.76 0.41 10.24
N LEU A 57 1.47 -0.52 10.87
CA LEU A 57 2.87 -0.34 11.25
C LEU A 57 3.72 0.03 10.02
N GLY A 58 3.62 -0.75 8.94
CA GLY A 58 4.31 -0.43 7.69
C GLY A 58 3.96 0.96 7.14
N PHE A 59 2.68 1.33 7.18
CA PHE A 59 2.19 2.61 6.70
C PHE A 59 2.71 3.78 7.55
N ASP A 60 2.74 3.65 8.87
CA ASP A 60 3.17 4.70 9.79
C ASP A 60 4.66 5.02 9.61
N TYR A 61 5.49 3.99 9.46
CA TYR A 61 6.93 4.13 9.23
C TYR A 61 7.29 4.48 7.78
N TRP A 62 6.36 4.32 6.84
CA TRP A 62 6.59 4.69 5.45
C TRP A 62 6.59 6.21 5.25
N MET A 63 7.68 6.71 4.68
CA MET A 63 7.77 8.09 4.19
C MET A 63 7.69 8.09 2.66
N PRO A 64 6.76 8.88 2.06
CA PRO A 64 6.69 9.01 0.62
C PRO A 64 8.01 9.58 0.10
N THR A 65 8.62 8.84 -0.82
CA THR A 65 9.88 9.20 -1.48
C THR A 65 9.67 9.07 -2.99
N GLY A 66 10.26 9.99 -3.74
CA GLY A 66 10.03 10.12 -5.18
C GLY A 66 9.08 11.26 -5.51
N GLY A 67 9.42 12.00 -6.56
CA GLY A 67 8.56 13.04 -7.13
C GLY A 67 7.56 12.46 -8.13
N THR A 68 7.10 13.29 -9.05
CA THR A 68 6.11 12.94 -10.10
C THR A 68 6.68 12.13 -11.27
N VAL A 69 7.93 11.70 -11.16
CA VAL A 69 8.65 10.88 -12.14
C VAL A 69 9.06 9.57 -11.47
N THR A 70 8.63 8.46 -12.05
CA THR A 70 8.87 7.13 -11.51
C THR A 70 10.28 6.62 -11.84
N SER A 71 10.82 5.72 -11.02
CA SER A 71 12.13 5.10 -11.30
C SER A 71 12.14 4.28 -12.60
N ARG A 72 10.98 3.82 -13.09
CA ARG A 72 10.88 3.13 -14.39
C ARG A 72 11.07 4.10 -15.55
N GLU A 73 10.43 5.28 -15.47
CA GLU A 73 10.62 6.35 -16.46
C GLU A 73 12.08 6.81 -16.49
N GLN A 74 12.70 7.02 -15.31
CA GLN A 74 14.12 7.36 -15.23
C GLN A 74 15.00 6.32 -15.92
N LYS A 75 14.81 5.02 -15.61
CA LYS A 75 15.57 3.93 -16.23
C LYS A 75 15.36 3.84 -17.75
N LEU A 76 14.15 4.09 -18.23
CA LEU A 76 13.85 4.08 -19.66
C LEU A 76 14.63 5.19 -20.38
N ILE A 77 14.61 6.41 -19.82
CA ILE A 77 15.34 7.55 -20.39
C ILE A 77 16.85 7.32 -20.32
N SER A 78 17.39 6.87 -19.17
CA SER A 78 18.83 6.55 -19.06
C SER A 78 19.24 5.45 -20.06
N GLY A 79 18.41 4.42 -20.24
CA GLY A 79 18.65 3.37 -21.23
C GLY A 79 18.67 3.91 -22.66
N PHE A 80 17.79 4.85 -22.98
CA PHE A 80 17.76 5.50 -24.29
C PHE A 80 18.98 6.40 -24.52
N VAL A 81 19.41 7.17 -23.52
CA VAL A 81 20.64 7.98 -23.60
C VAL A 81 21.85 7.10 -23.86
N ASN A 82 22.00 6.01 -23.10
CA ASN A 82 23.11 5.06 -23.30
C ASN A 82 23.13 4.50 -24.73
N PHE A 83 21.96 4.11 -25.27
CA PHE A 83 21.84 3.66 -26.65
C PHE A 83 22.31 4.72 -27.67
N LEU A 84 21.99 6.00 -27.44
CA LEU A 84 22.45 7.08 -28.32
C LEU A 84 23.96 7.31 -28.20
N CYS A 85 24.52 7.27 -27.01
CA CYS A 85 25.97 7.40 -26.79
C CYS A 85 26.75 6.27 -27.49
N ASP A 86 26.23 5.04 -27.42
CA ASP A 86 26.83 3.88 -28.09
C ASP A 86 26.73 3.97 -29.61
N SER A 87 25.68 4.62 -30.15
CA SER A 87 25.43 4.71 -31.59
C SER A 87 26.08 5.93 -32.27
N ALA A 88 26.18 7.07 -31.56
CA ALA A 88 26.64 8.35 -32.12
C ALA A 88 28.05 8.77 -31.64
N GLY A 89 28.64 8.05 -30.68
CA GLY A 89 29.96 8.31 -30.13
C GLY A 89 29.92 8.82 -28.69
N GLN A 90 30.83 8.31 -27.85
CA GLN A 90 30.88 8.56 -26.40
C GLN A 90 31.25 10.01 -26.02
N GLU A 91 31.67 10.83 -26.98
CA GLU A 91 32.00 12.24 -26.77
C GLU A 91 30.76 13.07 -26.38
N TYR A 92 29.57 12.64 -26.77
CA TYR A 92 28.30 13.32 -26.48
C TYR A 92 27.67 12.89 -25.14
N THR A 93 28.26 11.91 -24.45
CA THR A 93 27.71 11.32 -23.22
C THR A 93 27.41 12.36 -22.12
N PRO A 94 28.28 13.36 -21.84
CA PRO A 94 27.95 14.37 -20.83
C PRO A 94 26.74 15.23 -21.21
N ALA A 95 26.68 15.70 -22.45
CA ALA A 95 25.61 16.58 -22.93
C ALA A 95 24.25 15.87 -23.00
N LEU A 96 24.22 14.60 -23.43
CA LEU A 96 22.99 13.81 -23.50
C LEU A 96 22.46 13.44 -22.11
N ASN A 97 23.33 13.14 -21.16
CA ASN A 97 22.93 12.91 -19.77
C ASN A 97 22.36 14.18 -19.13
N GLU A 98 23.02 15.33 -19.32
CA GLU A 98 22.51 16.60 -18.82
C GLU A 98 21.14 16.95 -19.42
N ALA A 99 20.97 16.78 -20.74
CA ALA A 99 19.69 17.01 -21.40
C ALA A 99 18.58 16.08 -20.87
N ALA A 100 18.91 14.81 -20.58
CA ALA A 100 17.96 13.87 -19.98
C ALA A 100 17.55 14.26 -18.56
N GLU A 101 18.51 14.70 -17.73
CA GLU A 101 18.21 15.21 -16.39
C GLU A 101 17.31 16.45 -16.44
N GLN A 102 17.61 17.41 -17.33
CA GLN A 102 16.79 18.60 -17.54
C GLN A 102 15.38 18.25 -18.03
N TYR A 103 15.25 17.28 -18.95
CA TYR A 103 13.95 16.80 -19.41
C TYR A 103 13.14 16.18 -18.28
N LEU A 104 13.73 15.28 -17.50
CA LEU A 104 13.08 14.65 -16.35
C LEU A 104 12.67 15.69 -15.30
N HIS A 105 13.50 16.71 -15.06
CA HIS A 105 13.18 17.83 -14.18
C HIS A 105 11.97 18.64 -14.69
N ASN A 106 11.93 18.99 -15.98
CA ASN A 106 10.83 19.72 -16.58
C ASN A 106 9.51 18.93 -16.50
N VAL A 107 9.55 17.63 -16.82
CA VAL A 107 8.38 16.74 -16.67
C VAL A 107 7.93 16.70 -15.21
N ALA A 108 8.87 16.64 -14.26
CA ALA A 108 8.54 16.61 -12.85
C ALA A 108 7.83 17.90 -12.41
N THR A 109 8.37 19.06 -12.80
CA THR A 109 7.80 20.39 -12.50
C THR A 109 6.41 20.55 -13.08
N LEU A 110 6.20 20.19 -14.35
CA LEU A 110 4.90 20.25 -15.01
C LEU A 110 3.84 19.39 -14.28
N ARG A 111 4.21 18.19 -13.83
CA ARG A 111 3.29 17.29 -13.12
C ARG A 111 3.04 17.68 -11.66
N THR A 112 3.93 18.48 -11.06
CA THR A 112 3.80 18.89 -9.64
C THR A 112 2.76 19.98 -9.45
N GLY A 113 2.47 20.78 -10.50
CA GLY A 113 1.49 21.88 -10.44
C GLY A 113 0.06 21.44 -10.05
N ASP A 114 -0.33 20.22 -10.38
CA ASP A 114 -1.73 19.75 -10.27
C ASP A 114 -1.94 18.60 -9.27
N VAL A 115 -0.90 18.11 -8.58
CA VAL A 115 -0.98 16.85 -7.82
C VAL A 115 -0.53 17.01 -6.37
N ALA A 116 -1.48 16.86 -5.43
CA ALA A 116 -1.17 16.66 -4.02
C ALA A 116 -0.76 15.19 -3.79
N LEU A 117 0.52 14.96 -3.46
CA LEU A 117 1.02 13.63 -3.08
C LEU A 117 0.61 13.31 -1.63
N LEU A 118 -0.49 12.59 -1.48
CA LEU A 118 -1.01 12.17 -0.18
C LEU A 118 -0.74 10.68 0.09
N LYS A 119 -0.43 10.35 1.35
CA LYS A 119 -0.41 8.95 1.79
C LYS A 119 -1.84 8.41 1.81
N SER A 120 -2.10 7.37 1.02
CA SER A 120 -3.37 6.64 1.06
C SER A 120 -3.14 5.24 1.60
N PHE A 121 -3.80 4.90 2.70
CA PHE A 121 -3.69 3.57 3.31
C PHE A 121 -4.20 2.48 2.37
N ASP A 122 -5.30 2.72 1.66
CA ASP A 122 -5.86 1.75 0.71
C ASP A 122 -4.91 1.49 -0.47
N ALA A 123 -4.32 2.54 -1.03
CA ALA A 123 -3.34 2.41 -2.10
C ALA A 123 -2.06 1.70 -1.62
N PHE A 124 -1.60 2.02 -0.41
CA PHE A 124 -0.48 1.33 0.22
C PHE A 124 -0.77 -0.16 0.42
N ARG A 125 -1.93 -0.50 1.00
CA ARG A 125 -2.37 -1.89 1.20
C ARG A 125 -2.42 -2.66 -0.11
N GLU A 126 -3.03 -2.09 -1.15
CA GLU A 126 -3.07 -2.72 -2.48
C GLU A 126 -1.67 -2.97 -3.01
N TRP A 127 -0.80 -1.95 -2.94
CA TRP A 127 0.59 -2.07 -3.40
C TRP A 127 1.35 -3.17 -2.65
N VAL A 128 1.30 -3.19 -1.32
CA VAL A 128 1.99 -4.21 -0.51
C VAL A 128 1.49 -5.61 -0.84
N THR A 129 0.17 -5.77 -1.01
CA THR A 129 -0.45 -7.06 -1.33
C THR A 129 -0.03 -7.56 -2.71
N VAL A 130 0.10 -6.66 -3.69
CA VAL A 130 0.65 -6.99 -5.02
C VAL A 130 2.12 -7.37 -4.93
N GLN A 131 2.94 -6.62 -4.18
CA GLN A 131 4.36 -6.95 -4.01
C GLN A 131 4.57 -8.28 -3.29
N ALA A 132 3.65 -8.65 -2.39
CA ALA A 132 3.69 -9.94 -1.69
C ALA A 132 3.26 -11.13 -2.58
N GLY A 133 2.90 -10.88 -3.85
CA GLY A 133 2.54 -11.91 -4.83
C GLY A 133 1.05 -12.23 -4.91
N PHE A 134 0.21 -11.57 -4.10
CA PHE A 134 -1.23 -11.82 -4.06
C PHE A 134 -1.98 -10.90 -5.01
N TYR A 135 -1.82 -11.12 -6.32
CA TYR A 135 -2.48 -10.29 -7.34
C TYR A 135 -3.05 -11.10 -8.51
N THR A 136 -3.88 -10.43 -9.30
CA THR A 136 -4.34 -10.85 -10.63
C THR A 136 -3.81 -9.87 -11.67
N GLU A 137 -3.44 -10.39 -12.84
CA GLU A 137 -3.08 -9.55 -14.00
C GLU A 137 -4.32 -9.33 -14.88
N HIS A 138 -4.45 -8.11 -15.37
CA HIS A 138 -5.56 -7.67 -16.20
C HIS A 138 -5.03 -6.94 -17.42
N PHE A 139 -5.72 -7.11 -18.55
CA PHE A 139 -5.49 -6.34 -19.77
C PHE A 139 -6.48 -5.17 -19.82
N TYR A 140 -6.01 -4.02 -20.24
CA TYR A 140 -6.83 -2.84 -20.46
C TYR A 140 -7.08 -2.62 -21.96
N PRO A 141 -8.12 -1.84 -22.34
CA PRO A 141 -8.44 -1.57 -23.74
C PRO A 141 -7.32 -0.90 -24.55
N ASP A 142 -6.41 -0.19 -23.89
CA ASP A 142 -5.22 0.42 -24.49
C ASP A 142 -4.07 -0.58 -24.72
N GLY A 143 -4.28 -1.86 -24.42
CA GLY A 143 -3.28 -2.92 -24.52
C GLY A 143 -2.32 -2.99 -23.32
N SER A 144 -2.42 -2.07 -22.36
CA SER A 144 -1.59 -2.09 -21.17
C SER A 144 -1.99 -3.22 -20.21
N ARG A 145 -1.04 -3.62 -19.35
CA ARG A 145 -1.25 -4.65 -18.32
C ARG A 145 -1.22 -4.02 -16.94
N GLY A 146 -2.22 -4.36 -16.12
CA GLY A 146 -2.33 -3.94 -14.72
C GLY A 146 -2.29 -5.12 -13.76
N ARG A 147 -1.77 -4.89 -12.56
CA ARG A 147 -1.91 -5.81 -11.43
C ARG A 147 -2.93 -5.26 -10.45
N ARG A 148 -3.82 -6.12 -9.96
CA ARG A 148 -4.80 -5.80 -8.92
C ARG A 148 -4.62 -6.74 -7.74
N ALA A 149 -4.62 -6.20 -6.52
CA ALA A 149 -4.50 -7.02 -5.32
C ALA A 149 -5.70 -7.98 -5.21
N LYS A 150 -5.42 -9.24 -4.89
CA LYS A 150 -6.46 -10.22 -4.53
C LYS A 150 -7.02 -9.86 -3.16
N SER A 151 -8.33 -10.00 -2.98
CA SER A 151 -8.92 -9.95 -1.65
C SER A 151 -8.51 -11.19 -0.85
N ILE A 152 -7.97 -10.98 0.35
CA ILE A 152 -7.56 -12.08 1.24
C ILE A 152 -8.79 -12.62 1.97
N ALA A 153 -9.09 -13.89 1.77
CA ALA A 153 -10.27 -14.55 2.32
C ALA A 153 -10.03 -15.08 3.75
N PHE A 154 -9.86 -14.17 4.72
CA PHE A 154 -9.56 -14.55 6.12
C PHE A 154 -10.55 -15.53 6.75
N ALA A 155 -11.81 -15.52 6.31
CA ALA A 155 -12.86 -16.36 6.86
C ALA A 155 -12.76 -17.84 6.45
N SER A 156 -12.04 -18.14 5.37
CA SER A 156 -11.90 -19.50 4.82
C SER A 156 -10.51 -20.08 5.00
N MET A 157 -9.57 -19.32 5.55
CA MET A 157 -8.17 -19.72 5.65
C MET A 157 -7.83 -20.35 7.00
N ASP A 158 -6.92 -21.32 6.99
CA ASP A 158 -6.35 -21.90 8.20
C ASP A 158 -5.14 -21.10 8.72
N GLU A 159 -4.59 -21.50 9.88
CA GLU A 159 -3.44 -20.83 10.48
C GLU A 159 -2.19 -20.88 9.58
N THR A 160 -1.95 -22.00 8.89
CA THR A 160 -0.75 -22.15 8.05
C THR A 160 -0.82 -21.24 6.84
N GLU A 161 -1.98 -21.20 6.17
CA GLU A 161 -2.25 -20.29 5.06
C GLU A 161 -2.13 -18.83 5.52
N PHE A 162 -2.65 -18.50 6.70
CA PHE A 162 -2.53 -17.15 7.25
C PHE A 162 -1.08 -16.77 7.52
N GLN A 163 -0.30 -17.65 8.15
CA GLN A 163 1.12 -17.39 8.43
C GLN A 163 1.93 -17.18 7.15
N GLN A 164 1.62 -17.91 6.06
CA GLN A 164 2.26 -17.68 4.75
C GLN A 164 1.97 -16.29 4.19
N VAL A 165 0.70 -15.86 4.21
CA VAL A 165 0.31 -14.52 3.76
C VAL A 165 0.95 -13.45 4.64
N TYR A 166 0.89 -13.63 5.96
CA TYR A 166 1.44 -12.69 6.94
C TYR A 166 2.95 -12.52 6.73
N LYS A 167 3.70 -13.62 6.62
CA LYS A 167 5.16 -13.60 6.39
C LYS A 167 5.52 -12.95 5.05
N ALA A 168 4.78 -13.24 3.98
CA ALA A 168 5.03 -12.64 2.67
C ALA A 168 4.84 -11.10 2.71
N VAL A 169 3.79 -10.63 3.37
CA VAL A 169 3.56 -9.20 3.58
C VAL A 169 4.62 -8.58 4.48
N LEU A 170 4.97 -9.23 5.59
CA LEU A 170 6.02 -8.77 6.50
C LEU A 170 7.37 -8.61 5.76
N ASN A 171 7.74 -9.56 4.90
CA ASN A 171 8.96 -9.49 4.11
C ASN A 171 8.96 -8.29 3.14
N VAL A 172 7.82 -7.97 2.52
CA VAL A 172 7.70 -6.76 1.70
C VAL A 172 7.91 -5.52 2.57
N LEU A 173 7.21 -5.41 3.69
CA LEU A 173 7.34 -4.25 4.59
C LEU A 173 8.77 -4.12 5.13
N TRP A 174 9.41 -5.23 5.48
CA TRP A 174 10.81 -5.29 5.87
C TRP A 174 11.72 -4.72 4.79
N ASN A 175 11.71 -5.31 3.60
CA ASN A 175 12.64 -4.98 2.52
C ASN A 175 12.50 -3.53 2.02
N TRP A 176 11.30 -2.95 2.10
CA TRP A 176 11.03 -1.62 1.56
C TRP A 176 11.06 -0.51 2.60
N ILE A 177 10.68 -0.79 3.85
CA ILE A 177 10.35 0.24 4.85
C ILE A 177 11.07 -0.02 6.18
N LEU A 178 10.83 -1.18 6.80
CA LEU A 178 11.13 -1.40 8.21
C LEU A 178 12.61 -1.69 8.49
N PHE A 179 13.37 -2.23 7.52
CA PHE A 179 14.80 -2.55 7.70
C PHE A 179 15.67 -1.34 8.08
N ARG A 180 15.18 -0.11 7.82
CA ARG A 180 15.89 1.13 8.15
C ARG A 180 15.70 1.58 9.60
N LYS A 181 14.71 0.99 10.29
CA LYS A 181 14.24 1.44 11.61
C LYS A 181 14.30 0.35 12.66
N PHE A 182 14.28 -0.91 12.22
CA PHE A 182 14.35 -2.10 13.08
C PHE A 182 15.57 -2.92 12.71
N SER A 183 16.12 -3.64 13.69
CA SER A 183 17.35 -4.42 13.55
C SER A 183 17.08 -5.85 13.08
N SER A 184 15.88 -6.38 13.30
CA SER A 184 15.48 -7.72 12.86
C SER A 184 13.98 -7.84 12.57
N LEU A 185 13.60 -8.90 11.84
CA LEU A 185 12.20 -9.28 11.60
C LEU A 185 11.47 -9.64 12.91
N GLU A 186 12.17 -10.30 13.83
CA GLU A 186 11.62 -10.68 15.14
C GLU A 186 11.23 -9.46 15.98
N GLU A 187 12.04 -8.40 15.94
CA GLU A 187 11.73 -7.12 16.59
C GLU A 187 10.43 -6.52 16.04
N VAL A 188 10.25 -6.54 14.72
CA VAL A 188 9.03 -6.06 14.06
C VAL A 188 7.82 -6.89 14.48
N GLU A 189 7.95 -8.21 14.55
CA GLU A 189 6.86 -9.09 14.97
C GLU A 189 6.46 -8.86 16.43
N ASN A 190 7.43 -8.65 17.32
CA ASN A 190 7.17 -8.31 18.73
C ASN A 190 6.45 -6.98 18.86
N VAL A 191 6.87 -5.95 18.12
CA VAL A 191 6.19 -4.65 18.09
C VAL A 191 4.78 -4.76 17.54
N ALA A 192 4.59 -5.52 16.45
CA ALA A 192 3.27 -5.80 15.91
C ALA A 192 2.36 -6.57 16.90
N ALA A 193 2.93 -7.50 17.67
CA ALA A 193 2.22 -8.23 18.72
C ALA A 193 1.76 -7.31 19.86
N HIS A 194 2.63 -6.44 20.36
CA HIS A 194 2.24 -5.45 21.38
C HIS A 194 1.15 -4.50 20.87
N LEU A 195 1.22 -4.05 19.62
CA LEU A 195 0.16 -3.23 19.00
C LEU A 195 -1.19 -3.94 18.88
N LEU A 196 -1.23 -5.28 18.98
CA LEU A 196 -2.45 -6.08 19.00
C LEU A 196 -3.07 -6.20 20.40
N GLU A 197 -2.24 -6.16 21.44
CA GLU A 197 -2.64 -6.26 22.86
C GLU A 197 -3.25 -4.96 23.39
N PHE A 198 -2.77 -3.80 22.93
CA PHE A 198 -3.27 -2.48 23.34
C PHE A 198 -4.49 -1.96 22.53
N ALA A 199 -5.08 -2.79 21.65
CA ALA A 199 -6.11 -2.39 20.69
C ALA A 199 -7.46 -3.10 20.91
#